data_AF-A0A1Z5K3B0-F1
#
_entry.id   AF-A0A1Z5K3B0-F1
#
_cell.length_a   1.000
_cell.length_b   1.000
_cell.length_c   1.000
_cell.angle_alpha   90.00
_cell.angle_beta   90.00
_cell.angle_gamma   90.00
#
_symmetry.space_group_name_H-M   'P 1'
#
loop_
_entity.id
_entity.type
_entity.pdbx_description
1 polymer ?
#
loop_
_entity_poly.entity_id
_entity_poly.type
_entity_poly.pdbx_seq_one_letter_code
_entity_poly.pdbx_strand_id
1 'polypeptide(L)'
;MNDIKGLKCVAVVCAILLAQLLFKGSDAFLRHPLFVRIGSFRVPPLFDTLHNDKYKKNKQTKNNNNDSEESTMQSSSSSALSQAQLLQAQLQALRQEIQQDVQNLQQHKEALLQKKRDKVDQWIDTLLVATHVNGDTQMLHSVETVAQTLMDERFSPEQVNAIFERMTQDDPLQRVESPLVELLVDACNLVDCRDENPNKRWNERVEMKLRRKMFAMQWGIELEEEKERRLYD
;
A
#
# COMPACT_ATOMS: atom_id res chain seq x y z
N MET A 1 -44.86 -17.30 7.13
CA MET A 1 -43.43 -17.69 7.21
C MET A 1 -42.58 -16.63 6.55
N ASN A 2 -42.33 -15.51 7.24
CA ASN A 2 -41.39 -14.46 6.86
C ASN A 2 -40.91 -13.87 8.18
N ASP A 3 -39.60 -13.92 8.47
CA ASP A 3 -38.87 -12.98 9.37
C ASP A 3 -37.47 -13.50 9.75
N ILE A 4 -36.64 -13.84 8.76
CA ILE A 4 -35.20 -14.13 8.99
C ILE A 4 -34.32 -12.95 8.49
N LYS A 5 -34.89 -11.99 7.76
CA LYS A 5 -34.16 -10.82 7.24
C LYS A 5 -34.02 -9.69 8.27
N GLY A 6 -34.94 -9.58 9.23
CA GLY A 6 -34.87 -8.56 10.29
C GLY A 6 -33.73 -8.80 11.29
N LEU A 7 -33.43 -10.06 11.62
CA LEU A 7 -32.43 -10.40 12.64
C LEU A 7 -30.99 -10.04 12.22
N LYS A 8 -30.67 -10.10 10.92
CA LYS A 8 -29.33 -9.77 10.42
C LYS A 8 -29.04 -8.28 10.46
N CYS A 9 -30.05 -7.43 10.24
CA CYS A 9 -29.88 -5.98 10.34
C CYS A 9 -29.66 -5.53 11.79
N VAL A 10 -30.37 -6.13 12.76
CA VAL A 10 -30.21 -5.78 14.18
C VAL A 10 -28.82 -6.17 14.69
N ALA A 11 -28.29 -7.32 14.27
CA ALA A 11 -26.95 -7.76 14.67
C ALA A 11 -25.83 -6.81 14.17
N VAL A 12 -25.94 -6.31 12.94
CA VAL A 12 -24.97 -5.36 12.38
C VAL A 12 -25.05 -4.00 13.07
N VAL A 13 -26.26 -3.51 13.37
CA VAL A 13 -26.46 -2.24 14.08
C VAL A 13 -25.94 -2.33 15.52
N CYS A 14 -26.17 -3.44 16.22
CA CYS A 14 -25.63 -3.67 17.56
C CYS A 14 -24.09 -3.76 17.57
N ALA A 15 -23.47 -4.40 16.57
CA ALA A 15 -22.02 -4.48 16.48
C ALA A 15 -21.37 -3.10 16.26
N ILE A 16 -22.00 -2.23 15.46
CA ILE A 16 -21.53 -0.85 15.22
C ILE A 16 -21.69 0.00 16.49
N LEU A 17 -22.81 -0.13 17.21
CA LEU A 17 -23.03 0.58 18.48
C LEU A 17 -22.07 0.14 19.59
N LEU A 18 -21.75 -1.16 19.67
CA LEU A 18 -20.76 -1.69 20.61
C LEU A 18 -19.34 -1.21 20.28
N ALA A 19 -18.98 -1.12 19.00
CA ALA A 19 -17.70 -0.57 18.57
C ALA A 19 -17.56 0.93 18.90
N GLN A 20 -18.64 1.71 18.78
CA GLN A 20 -18.66 3.12 19.14
C GLN A 20 -18.62 3.37 20.67
N LEU A 21 -19.15 2.45 21.47
CA LEU A 21 -19.08 2.52 22.93
C LEU A 21 -17.70 2.12 23.48
N LEU A 22 -17.02 1.18 22.83
CA LEU A 22 -15.66 0.77 23.22
C LEU A 22 -14.58 1.82 22.87
N PHE A 23 -14.88 2.76 21.97
CA PHE A 23 -13.93 3.81 21.57
C PHE A 23 -14.09 5.15 22.31
N LYS A 24 -15.10 5.30 23.19
CA LYS A 24 -15.37 6.53 23.95
C LYS A 24 -14.68 6.58 25.32
N GLY A 25 -13.64 5.80 25.52
CA GLY A 25 -12.84 5.81 26.75
C GLY A 25 -11.51 6.55 26.60
N SER A 26 -11.50 7.77 26.03
CA SER A 26 -10.32 8.65 26.01
C SER A 26 -10.74 10.08 25.66
N ASP A 27 -11.34 10.79 26.63
CA ASP A 27 -11.50 12.24 26.55
C ASP A 27 -10.16 12.92 26.83
N ALA A 28 -9.69 13.75 25.89
CA ALA A 28 -9.41 15.18 26.10
C ALA A 28 -8.55 15.75 24.96
N PHE A 29 -9.15 16.55 24.06
CA PHE A 29 -8.84 17.97 23.82
C PHE A 29 -9.43 18.50 22.49
N LEU A 30 -10.64 19.07 22.61
CA LEU A 30 -11.05 20.39 22.12
C LEU A 30 -10.35 21.02 20.88
N ARG A 31 -11.05 21.13 19.74
CA ARG A 31 -11.75 22.35 19.27
C ARG A 31 -12.18 22.30 17.79
N HIS A 32 -13.38 22.82 17.58
CA HIS A 32 -14.04 23.30 16.36
C HIS A 32 -14.91 22.36 15.49
N PRO A 33 -16.11 22.85 15.09
CA PRO A 33 -17.13 22.04 14.43
C PRO A 33 -17.04 22.22 12.91
N LEU A 34 -17.03 21.13 12.15
CA LEU A 34 -17.46 21.17 10.76
C LEU A 34 -18.56 20.14 10.54
N PHE A 35 -19.72 20.71 10.26
CA PHE A 35 -20.92 20.11 9.73
C PHE A 35 -20.57 19.21 8.52
N VAL A 36 -20.68 17.88 8.66
CA VAL A 36 -20.62 16.97 7.52
C VAL A 36 -22.06 16.62 7.12
N ARG A 37 -22.47 17.21 6.01
CA ARG A 37 -23.70 16.92 5.28
C ARG A 37 -23.54 15.52 4.66
N ILE A 38 -24.31 14.54 5.13
CA ILE A 38 -24.30 13.17 4.58
C ILE A 38 -24.85 13.22 3.15
N GLY A 39 -23.95 13.24 2.19
CA GLY A 39 -24.22 13.05 0.77
C GLY A 39 -24.40 11.56 0.46
N SER A 40 -25.44 11.27 -0.31
CA SER A 40 -25.89 9.95 -0.74
C SER A 40 -24.76 9.00 -1.19
N PHE A 41 -24.61 7.87 -0.50
CA PHE A 41 -23.68 6.79 -0.84
C PHE A 41 -24.32 5.93 -1.95
N ARG A 42 -23.81 6.02 -3.18
CA ARG A 42 -24.24 5.20 -4.32
C ARG A 42 -23.25 4.06 -4.50
N VAL A 43 -23.64 2.85 -4.11
CA VAL A 43 -22.87 1.61 -4.34
C VAL A 43 -23.01 1.21 -5.81
N PRO A 44 -21.92 1.02 -6.58
CA PRO A 44 -22.01 0.45 -7.92
C PRO A 44 -22.13 -1.09 -7.85
N PRO A 45 -22.93 -1.71 -8.73
CA PRO A 45 -23.02 -3.16 -8.84
C PRO A 45 -21.90 -3.67 -9.77
N LEU A 46 -21.14 -4.67 -9.33
CA LEU A 46 -20.27 -5.46 -10.21
C LEU A 46 -20.52 -6.95 -9.94
N PHE A 47 -21.50 -7.48 -10.68
CA PHE A 47 -21.52 -8.87 -11.13
C PHE A 47 -21.62 -8.80 -12.65
N ASP A 48 -20.63 -9.39 -13.34
CA ASP A 48 -20.86 -10.41 -14.37
C ASP A 48 -19.58 -10.66 -15.17
N THR A 49 -19.01 -11.84 -15.01
CA THR A 49 -18.37 -12.56 -16.13
C THR A 49 -18.29 -14.04 -15.80
N LEU A 50 -19.41 -14.71 -16.08
CA LEU A 50 -19.47 -16.15 -16.33
C LEU A 50 -18.68 -16.46 -17.62
N HIS A 51 -17.64 -17.29 -17.54
CA HIS A 51 -17.35 -18.25 -18.61
C HIS A 51 -16.80 -19.58 -18.07
N ASN A 52 -17.67 -20.56 -18.29
CA ASN A 52 -17.64 -22.01 -18.23
C ASN A 52 -16.41 -22.63 -18.95
N ASP A 53 -15.83 -23.71 -18.39
CA ASP A 53 -15.84 -25.04 -19.02
C ASP A 53 -14.93 -26.06 -18.32
N LYS A 54 -15.41 -27.32 -18.35
CA LYS A 54 -14.72 -28.61 -18.06
C LYS A 54 -14.92 -29.22 -16.68
N TYR A 55 -16.14 -29.68 -16.41
CA TYR A 55 -16.33 -30.94 -15.68
C TYR A 55 -16.79 -32.04 -16.63
N LYS A 56 -15.90 -33.02 -16.83
CA LYS A 56 -16.17 -34.25 -17.58
C LYS A 56 -17.17 -35.11 -16.81
N LYS A 57 -18.27 -35.37 -17.50
CA LYS A 57 -19.36 -36.30 -17.21
C LYS A 57 -18.83 -37.74 -17.36
N ASN A 58 -18.85 -38.54 -16.29
CA ASN A 58 -18.84 -40.00 -16.41
C ASN A 58 -20.18 -40.56 -15.95
N LYS A 59 -20.77 -41.38 -16.82
CA LYS A 59 -22.11 -41.94 -16.79
C LYS A 59 -21.98 -43.46 -16.68
N GLN A 60 -23.01 -44.07 -16.08
CA GLN A 60 -23.29 -45.51 -15.87
C GLN A 60 -22.75 -46.04 -14.52
N THR A 61 -23.52 -46.77 -13.70
CA THR A 61 -24.46 -47.85 -14.09
C THR A 61 -25.59 -48.04 -13.06
N LYS A 62 -26.70 -48.58 -13.58
CA LYS A 62 -27.94 -49.09 -12.97
C LYS A 62 -27.70 -50.16 -11.88
N ASN A 63 -28.49 -50.19 -10.81
CA ASN A 63 -29.16 -51.41 -10.33
C ASN A 63 -30.26 -51.10 -9.29
N ASN A 64 -31.43 -51.71 -9.51
CA ASN A 64 -32.55 -51.80 -8.59
C ASN A 64 -32.23 -52.80 -7.46
N ASN A 65 -32.81 -52.62 -6.27
CA ASN A 65 -33.59 -53.64 -5.57
C ASN A 65 -34.29 -53.08 -4.32
N ASN A 66 -35.44 -53.68 -4.04
CA ASN A 66 -36.43 -53.36 -3.00
C ASN A 66 -35.97 -53.71 -1.58
N ASP A 67 -36.63 -53.03 -0.63
CA ASP A 67 -37.20 -53.48 0.65
C ASP A 67 -36.37 -54.27 1.69
N SER A 68 -36.52 -53.75 2.91
CA SER A 68 -36.59 -54.41 4.22
C SER A 68 -35.33 -54.49 5.10
N GLU A 69 -35.57 -54.10 6.35
CA GLU A 69 -34.94 -54.56 7.60
C GLU A 69 -33.60 -53.93 8.06
N GLU A 70 -33.76 -52.87 8.85
CA GLU A 70 -33.33 -52.82 10.26
C GLU A 70 -32.18 -53.76 10.68
N SER A 71 -30.92 -53.35 10.45
CA SER A 71 -29.78 -53.60 11.37
C SER A 71 -28.45 -53.05 10.82
N THR A 72 -28.25 -51.73 10.79
CA THR A 72 -26.88 -51.18 10.58
C THR A 72 -26.70 -49.79 11.18
N MET A 73 -26.84 -49.66 12.52
CA MET A 73 -26.50 -48.42 13.22
C MET A 73 -25.04 -48.34 13.71
N GLN A 74 -24.20 -49.36 13.48
CA GLN A 74 -22.82 -49.39 13.99
C GLN A 74 -21.73 -49.18 12.92
N SER A 75 -22.05 -49.21 11.62
CA SER A 75 -21.05 -49.05 10.54
C SER A 75 -20.98 -47.63 9.95
N SER A 76 -21.95 -46.77 10.25
CA SER A 76 -22.07 -45.41 9.68
C SER A 76 -21.28 -44.36 10.47
N SER A 77 -21.01 -44.61 11.75
CA SER A 77 -20.21 -43.72 12.60
C SER A 77 -18.71 -43.77 12.28
N SER A 78 -18.17 -44.94 11.91
CA SER A 78 -16.76 -45.11 11.55
C SER A 78 -16.40 -44.48 10.20
N SER A 79 -17.30 -44.56 9.21
CA SER A 79 -17.12 -43.92 7.91
C SER A 79 -17.21 -42.38 7.99
N ALA A 80 -18.15 -41.87 8.80
CA ALA A 80 -18.26 -40.43 9.07
C ALA A 80 -17.04 -39.88 9.83
N LEU A 81 -16.48 -40.64 10.78
CA LEU A 81 -15.24 -40.27 11.48
C LEU A 81 -14.03 -40.22 10.54
N SER A 82 -13.89 -41.22 9.65
CA SER A 82 -12.84 -41.24 8.63
C SER A 82 -12.96 -40.05 7.66
N GLN A 83 -14.17 -39.72 7.25
CA GLN A 83 -14.43 -38.55 6.40
C GLN A 83 -14.15 -37.22 7.11
N ALA A 84 -14.49 -37.12 8.40
CA ALA A 84 -14.17 -35.94 9.22
C ALA A 84 -12.65 -35.76 9.41
N GLN A 85 -11.91 -36.84 9.61
CA GLN A 85 -10.44 -36.81 9.68
C GLN A 85 -9.81 -36.39 8.35
N LEU A 86 -10.34 -36.86 7.22
CA LEU A 86 -9.89 -36.45 5.89
C LEU A 86 -10.13 -34.95 5.65
N LEU A 87 -11.32 -34.44 6.01
CA LEU A 87 -11.65 -33.02 5.90
C LEU A 87 -10.77 -32.17 6.82
N GLN A 88 -10.47 -32.65 8.02
CA GLN A 88 -9.55 -31.97 8.94
C GLN A 88 -8.12 -31.90 8.36
N ALA A 89 -7.63 -32.99 7.77
CA ALA A 89 -6.34 -33.01 7.10
C ALA A 89 -6.31 -32.05 5.89
N GLN A 90 -7.38 -32.01 5.09
CA GLN A 90 -7.52 -31.07 3.97
C GLN A 90 -7.57 -29.61 4.44
N LEU A 91 -8.30 -29.32 5.52
CA LEU A 91 -8.34 -27.98 6.12
C LEU A 91 -6.97 -27.56 6.65
N GLN A 92 -6.20 -28.48 7.24
CA GLN A 92 -4.85 -28.20 7.71
C GLN A 92 -3.90 -27.93 6.52
N ALA A 93 -3.98 -28.72 5.45
CA ALA A 93 -3.19 -28.50 4.24
C ALA A 93 -3.53 -27.13 3.60
N LEU A 94 -4.81 -26.78 3.47
CA LEU A 94 -5.23 -25.47 2.95
C LEU A 94 -4.76 -24.31 3.84
N ARG A 95 -4.76 -24.48 5.18
CA ARG A 95 -4.21 -23.45 6.08
C ARG A 95 -2.72 -23.25 5.89
N GLN A 96 -1.96 -24.32 5.67
CA GLN A 96 -0.53 -24.23 5.38
C GLN A 96 -0.27 -23.56 4.04
N GLU A 97 -1.05 -23.89 3.01
CA GLU A 97 -0.96 -23.27 1.68
C GLU A 97 -1.26 -21.76 1.75
N ILE A 98 -2.32 -21.34 2.43
CA ILE A 98 -2.64 -19.92 2.64
C ILE A 98 -1.52 -19.21 3.40
N GLN A 99 -0.94 -19.82 4.44
CA GLN A 99 0.17 -19.23 5.18
C GLN A 99 1.41 -19.05 4.30
N GLN A 100 1.72 -20.05 3.47
CA GLN A 100 2.82 -19.98 2.52
C GLN A 100 2.61 -18.88 1.49
N ASP A 101 1.39 -18.76 0.94
CA ASP A 101 1.05 -17.73 -0.02
C ASP A 101 1.12 -16.32 0.58
N VAL A 102 0.66 -16.15 1.82
CA VAL A 102 0.80 -14.88 2.54
C VAL A 102 2.26 -14.51 2.73
N GLN A 103 3.11 -15.46 3.12
CA GLN A 103 4.56 -15.22 3.25
C GLN A 103 5.20 -14.87 1.91
N ASN A 104 4.87 -15.59 0.84
CA ASN A 104 5.37 -15.33 -0.50
C ASN A 104 4.96 -13.92 -0.98
N LEU A 105 3.71 -13.51 -0.73
CA LEU A 105 3.23 -12.17 -1.05
C LEU A 105 3.95 -11.08 -0.25
N GLN A 106 4.19 -11.30 1.04
CA GLN A 106 4.97 -10.38 1.88
C GLN A 106 6.40 -10.21 1.36
N GLN A 107 7.10 -11.32 1.12
CA GLN A 107 8.45 -11.30 0.57
C GLN A 107 8.51 -10.62 -0.80
N HIS A 108 7.52 -10.87 -1.67
CA HIS A 108 7.43 -10.21 -2.96
C HIS A 108 7.19 -8.69 -2.82
N LYS A 109 6.31 -8.27 -1.91
CA LYS A 109 6.07 -6.85 -1.62
C LYS A 109 7.33 -6.18 -1.11
N GLU A 110 8.03 -6.80 -0.17
CA GLU A 110 9.30 -6.31 0.38
C GLU A 110 10.38 -6.21 -0.69
N ALA A 111 10.53 -7.23 -1.54
CA ALA A 111 11.48 -7.21 -2.65
C ALA A 111 11.20 -6.09 -3.67
N LEU A 112 9.92 -5.80 -3.95
CA LEU A 112 9.53 -4.67 -4.80
C LEU A 112 9.86 -3.33 -4.15
N LEU A 113 9.60 -3.18 -2.85
CA LEU A 113 9.95 -1.98 -2.11
C LEU A 113 11.47 -1.78 -2.05
N GLN A 114 12.23 -2.85 -1.85
CA GLN A 114 13.69 -2.80 -1.85
C GLN A 114 14.23 -2.36 -3.22
N LYS A 115 13.75 -2.96 -4.31
CA LYS A 115 14.11 -2.53 -5.68
C LYS A 115 13.80 -1.06 -5.94
N LYS A 116 12.72 -0.51 -5.37
CA LYS A 116 12.41 0.92 -5.48
C LYS A 116 13.41 1.76 -4.69
N ARG A 117 13.77 1.34 -3.47
CA ARG A 117 14.79 2.02 -2.65
C ARG A 117 16.15 2.02 -3.33
N ASP A 118 16.59 0.86 -3.82
CA ASP A 118 17.88 0.72 -4.51
C ASP A 118 17.96 1.65 -5.74
N LYS A 119 16.86 1.86 -6.46
CA LYS A 119 16.80 2.82 -7.58
C LYS A 119 16.95 4.26 -7.13
N VAL A 120 16.32 4.63 -6.01
CA VAL A 120 16.44 5.99 -5.46
C VAL A 120 17.85 6.21 -4.91
N ASP A 121 18.45 5.19 -4.28
CA ASP A 121 19.83 5.25 -3.80
C ASP A 121 20.82 5.40 -4.98
N GLN A 122 20.58 4.70 -6.11
CA GLN A 122 21.33 4.93 -7.35
C GLN A 122 21.18 6.36 -7.87
N TRP A 123 19.99 6.95 -7.78
CA TRP A 123 19.81 8.35 -8.18
C TRP A 123 20.55 9.31 -7.25
N ILE A 124 20.55 9.05 -5.94
CA ILE A 124 21.35 9.81 -4.96
C ILE A 124 22.83 9.72 -5.32
N ASP A 125 23.32 8.53 -5.64
CA ASP A 125 24.72 8.32 -6.01
C ASP A 125 25.08 9.10 -7.28
N THR A 126 24.27 8.99 -8.34
CA THR A 126 24.48 9.76 -9.58
C THR A 126 24.43 11.27 -9.34
N LEU A 127 23.51 11.73 -8.49
CA LEU A 127 23.25 13.16 -8.34
C LEU A 127 24.18 13.87 -7.34
N LEU A 128 24.66 13.17 -6.31
CA LEU A 128 25.38 13.79 -5.19
C LEU A 128 26.78 13.17 -4.97
N VAL A 129 27.02 11.95 -5.43
CA VAL A 129 28.24 11.19 -5.12
C VAL A 129 29.14 11.00 -6.35
N ALA A 130 28.58 10.89 -7.55
CA ALA A 130 29.31 10.44 -8.74
C ALA A 130 29.37 11.51 -9.83
N THR A 131 30.33 12.43 -9.70
CA THR A 131 31.05 12.84 -10.91
C THR A 131 32.47 12.31 -10.83
N HIS A 132 32.81 11.45 -11.80
CA HIS A 132 34.18 11.02 -12.03
C HIS A 132 34.93 12.14 -12.73
N VAL A 133 35.34 13.16 -11.99
CA VAL A 133 36.29 14.13 -12.50
C VAL A 133 37.67 13.46 -12.39
N ASN A 134 38.18 12.94 -13.50
CA ASN A 134 39.52 12.34 -13.63
C ASN A 134 39.76 11.02 -12.86
N GLY A 135 38.75 10.16 -12.73
CA GLY A 135 38.93 8.80 -12.18
C GLY A 135 38.81 8.70 -10.65
N ASP A 136 38.73 9.83 -9.95
CA ASP A 136 38.39 9.89 -8.53
C ASP A 136 36.89 10.19 -8.34
N THR A 137 36.24 9.48 -7.42
CA THR A 137 34.86 9.76 -7.01
C THR A 137 34.87 10.99 -6.10
N GLN A 138 34.54 12.16 -6.65
CA GLN A 138 34.41 13.38 -5.86
C GLN A 138 32.94 13.69 -5.61
N MET A 139 32.60 13.94 -4.34
CA MET A 139 31.27 14.44 -3.97
C MET A 139 31.02 15.77 -4.66
N LEU A 140 29.81 15.96 -5.20
CA LEU A 140 29.45 17.24 -5.80
C LEU A 140 29.30 18.30 -4.70
N HIS A 141 30.19 19.29 -4.71
CA HIS A 141 30.22 20.35 -3.70
C HIS A 141 29.52 21.64 -4.15
N SER A 142 29.16 21.76 -5.44
CA SER A 142 28.57 23.00 -5.97
C SER A 142 27.13 22.80 -6.43
N VAL A 143 26.32 23.83 -6.16
CA VAL A 143 24.92 23.90 -6.59
C VAL A 143 24.81 23.82 -8.13
N GLU A 144 25.76 24.43 -8.83
CA GLU A 144 25.81 24.48 -10.29
C GLU A 144 26.03 23.10 -10.91
N THR A 145 26.95 22.30 -10.35
CA THR A 145 27.19 20.94 -10.83
C THR A 145 25.98 20.04 -10.65
N VAL A 146 25.31 20.13 -9.50
CA VAL A 146 24.09 19.34 -9.24
C VAL A 146 22.96 19.79 -10.17
N ALA A 147 22.80 21.09 -10.38
CA ALA A 147 21.82 21.65 -11.32
C ALA A 147 22.11 21.18 -12.76
N GLN A 148 23.38 21.12 -13.17
CA GLN A 148 23.75 20.62 -14.48
C GLN A 148 23.40 19.13 -14.64
N THR A 149 23.74 18.29 -13.65
CA THR A 149 23.38 16.86 -13.65
C THR A 149 21.86 16.65 -13.67
N LEU A 150 21.08 17.44 -12.93
CA LEU A 150 19.61 17.40 -12.96
C LEU A 150 19.05 17.63 -14.37
N MET A 151 19.67 18.53 -15.14
CA MET A 151 19.26 18.84 -16.51
C MET A 151 19.75 17.79 -17.52
N ASP A 152 21.01 17.35 -17.41
CA ASP A 152 21.64 16.40 -18.33
C ASP A 152 20.92 15.04 -18.28
N GLU A 153 20.67 14.53 -17.07
CA GLU A 153 19.94 13.28 -16.83
C GLU A 153 18.41 13.45 -16.86
N ARG A 154 17.92 14.69 -17.04
CA ARG A 154 16.49 15.03 -17.16
C ARG A 154 15.61 14.47 -16.04
N PHE A 155 16.07 14.59 -14.79
CA PHE A 155 15.36 14.10 -13.60
C PHE A 155 13.94 14.65 -13.49
N SER A 156 12.91 13.83 -13.32
CA SER A 156 11.54 14.31 -13.14
C SER A 156 11.31 14.89 -11.73
N PRO A 157 10.30 15.77 -11.53
CA PRO A 157 9.95 16.29 -10.21
C PRO A 157 9.62 15.18 -9.20
N GLU A 158 9.05 14.07 -9.66
CA GLU A 158 8.75 12.90 -8.82
C GLU A 158 10.02 12.19 -8.37
N GLN A 159 11.03 12.08 -9.24
CA GLN A 159 12.32 11.49 -8.89
C GLN A 159 13.06 12.35 -7.86
N VAL A 160 13.08 13.67 -8.06
CA VAL A 160 13.65 14.62 -7.09
C VAL A 160 12.94 14.51 -5.74
N ASN A 161 11.61 14.43 -5.75
CA ASN A 161 10.85 14.25 -4.52
C ASN A 161 11.13 12.90 -3.83
N ALA A 162 11.32 11.82 -4.59
CA ALA A 162 11.68 10.52 -4.04
C ALA A 162 13.10 10.52 -3.42
N ILE A 163 14.04 11.21 -4.07
CA ILE A 163 15.40 11.44 -3.54
C ILE A 163 15.32 12.21 -2.23
N PHE A 164 14.58 13.32 -2.21
CA PHE A 164 14.38 14.11 -0.99
C PHE A 164 13.79 13.26 0.15
N GLU A 165 12.68 12.56 -0.10
CA GLU A 165 12.03 11.70 0.90
C GLU A 165 12.99 10.64 1.44
N ARG A 166 13.79 10.01 0.56
CA ARG A 166 14.79 9.00 0.94
C ARG A 166 15.91 9.57 1.81
N MET A 167 16.41 10.76 1.48
CA MET A 167 17.45 11.44 2.27
C MET A 167 16.94 11.78 3.68
N THR A 168 15.68 12.21 3.79
CA THR A 168 15.05 12.61 5.06
C THR A 168 14.38 11.47 5.84
N GLN A 169 14.46 10.22 5.36
CA GLN A 169 13.63 9.10 5.85
C GLN A 169 13.92 8.69 7.30
N ASP A 170 15.20 8.68 7.73
CA ASP A 170 15.57 8.08 9.02
C ASP A 170 15.39 9.03 10.21
N ASP A 171 15.73 10.32 10.04
CA ASP A 171 15.47 11.37 11.03
C ASP A 171 15.08 12.68 10.31
N PRO A 172 13.77 12.94 10.15
CA PRO A 172 13.25 14.14 9.51
C PRO A 172 13.79 15.45 10.09
N LEU A 173 13.98 15.53 11.41
CA LEU A 173 14.34 16.78 12.07
C LEU A 173 15.84 17.07 11.92
N GLN A 174 16.69 16.06 12.08
CA GLN A 174 18.13 16.24 11.95
C GLN A 174 18.59 16.32 10.49
N ARG A 175 17.88 15.67 9.55
CA ARG A 175 18.31 15.59 8.15
C ARG A 175 17.74 16.66 7.25
N VAL A 176 16.69 17.37 7.66
CA VAL A 176 16.24 18.58 6.94
C VAL A 176 17.33 19.65 6.95
N GLU A 177 18.12 19.72 8.02
CA GLU A 177 19.28 20.62 8.12
C GLU A 177 20.56 20.01 7.51
N SER A 178 20.44 18.93 6.73
CA SER A 178 21.58 18.31 6.06
C SER A 178 22.07 19.20 4.91
N PRO A 179 23.38 19.51 4.83
CA PRO A 179 23.95 20.28 3.73
C PRO A 179 23.65 19.69 2.35
N LEU A 180 23.47 18.38 2.25
CA LEU A 180 23.12 17.71 0.99
C LEU A 180 21.68 17.98 0.56
N VAL A 181 20.76 18.11 1.51
CA VAL A 181 19.35 18.44 1.24
C VAL A 181 19.23 19.89 0.82
N GLU A 182 19.94 20.80 1.49
CA GLU A 182 20.01 22.21 1.09
C GLU A 182 20.62 22.38 -0.31
N LEU A 183 21.73 21.68 -0.59
CA LEU A 183 22.37 21.66 -1.92
C LEU A 183 21.40 21.23 -3.01
N LEU A 184 20.62 20.16 -2.76
CA LEU A 184 19.60 19.68 -3.69
C LEU A 184 18.53 20.75 -3.96
N VAL A 185 18.03 21.38 -2.90
CA VAL A 185 16.96 22.39 -2.98
C VAL A 185 17.43 23.63 -3.72
N ASP A 186 18.64 24.12 -3.41
CA ASP A 186 19.23 25.26 -4.10
C ASP A 186 19.54 24.93 -5.58
N ALA A 187 19.92 23.69 -5.88
CA ALA A 187 20.11 23.25 -7.26
C ALA A 187 18.79 23.20 -8.02
N CYS A 188 17.70 22.75 -7.37
CA CYS A 188 16.37 22.83 -7.93
C CYS A 188 15.94 24.28 -8.21
N ASN A 189 16.29 25.25 -7.34
CA ASN A 189 16.03 26.67 -7.58
C ASN A 189 16.70 27.13 -8.89
N LEU A 190 17.98 26.79 -9.08
CA LEU A 190 18.71 27.14 -10.30
C LEU A 190 18.07 26.55 -11.56
N VAL A 191 17.53 25.33 -11.47
CA VAL A 191 16.85 24.67 -12.60
C VAL A 191 15.45 25.26 -12.84
N ASP A 192 14.71 25.60 -11.79
CA ASP A 192 13.38 26.23 -11.87
C ASP A 192 13.46 27.66 -12.46
N CYS A 193 14.53 28.41 -12.18
CA CYS A 193 14.71 29.78 -12.69
C CYS A 193 15.40 29.89 -14.05
N ARG A 194 15.82 28.79 -14.67
CA ARG A 194 16.53 28.81 -15.97
C ARG A 194 15.56 28.68 -17.15
N ASP A 195 15.62 29.64 -18.07
CA ASP A 195 14.83 29.64 -19.31
C ASP A 195 15.14 28.45 -20.24
N GLU A 196 16.38 27.95 -20.20
CA GLU A 196 16.86 26.84 -21.03
C GLU A 196 16.67 25.46 -20.40
N ASN A 197 15.75 25.31 -19.44
CA ASN A 197 15.52 24.02 -18.79
C ASN A 197 15.03 22.97 -19.83
N PRO A 198 15.84 21.94 -20.14
CA PRO A 198 15.43 20.88 -21.08
C PRO A 198 14.27 20.05 -20.54
N ASN A 199 14.01 20.15 -19.23
CA ASN A 199 12.99 19.46 -18.50
C ASN A 199 11.74 20.31 -18.30
N LYS A 200 11.10 20.71 -19.41
CA LYS A 200 9.82 21.46 -19.45
C LYS A 200 8.66 20.84 -18.67
N ARG A 201 8.85 19.66 -18.09
CA ARG A 201 7.91 18.99 -17.17
C ARG A 201 7.97 19.55 -15.75
N TRP A 202 9.01 20.29 -15.43
CA TRP A 202 9.13 21.02 -14.18
C TRP A 202 8.23 22.25 -14.31
N ASN A 203 7.14 22.28 -13.57
CA ASN A 203 6.21 23.41 -13.56
C ASN A 203 6.78 24.63 -12.79
N GLU A 204 8.11 24.84 -12.83
CA GLU A 204 8.85 25.95 -12.19
C GLU A 204 8.55 26.12 -10.68
N ARG A 205 8.28 25.02 -9.99
CA ARG A 205 7.82 25.02 -8.58
C ARG A 205 8.33 23.81 -7.80
N VAL A 206 9.39 23.16 -8.28
CA VAL A 206 9.94 21.98 -7.62
C VAL A 206 10.60 22.43 -6.32
N GLU A 207 11.41 23.48 -6.36
CA GLU A 207 12.07 24.05 -5.19
C GLU A 207 11.05 24.48 -4.13
N MET A 208 10.02 25.23 -4.52
CA MET A 208 9.02 25.75 -3.58
C MET A 208 8.30 24.62 -2.85
N LYS A 209 8.03 23.51 -3.55
CA LYS A 209 7.44 22.31 -2.94
C LYS A 209 8.39 21.66 -1.93
N LEU A 210 9.68 21.54 -2.26
CA LEU A 210 10.67 20.98 -1.35
C LEU A 210 10.85 21.87 -0.11
N ARG A 211 10.96 23.19 -0.26
CA ARG A 211 11.04 24.11 0.89
C ARG A 211 9.79 24.04 1.77
N ARG A 212 8.60 23.95 1.18
CA ARG A 212 7.36 23.76 1.95
C ARG A 212 7.38 22.46 2.75
N LYS A 213 7.90 21.37 2.17
CA LYS A 213 8.09 20.09 2.87
C LYS A 213 9.11 20.19 4.00
N MET A 214 10.28 20.76 3.75
CA MET A 214 11.30 21.01 4.78
C MET A 214 10.73 21.81 5.96
N PHE A 215 10.05 22.92 5.66
CA PHE A 215 9.40 23.74 6.69
C PHE A 215 8.37 22.93 7.48
N ALA A 216 7.51 22.17 6.79
CA ALA A 216 6.51 21.35 7.45
C ALA A 216 7.15 20.28 8.36
N MET A 217 8.21 19.62 7.90
CA MET A 217 8.96 18.62 8.67
C MET A 217 9.63 19.24 9.91
N GLN A 218 10.29 20.39 9.75
CA GLN A 218 10.96 21.10 10.85
C GLN A 218 9.99 21.52 11.95
N TRP A 219 8.75 21.88 11.59
CA TRP A 219 7.72 22.35 12.51
C TRP A 219 6.69 21.28 12.90
N GLY A 220 6.87 20.03 12.46
CA GLY A 220 5.92 18.94 12.72
C GLY A 220 4.52 19.17 12.14
N ILE A 221 4.40 19.95 11.06
CA ILE A 221 3.14 20.24 10.37
C ILE A 221 2.87 19.13 9.36
N GLU A 222 1.69 18.53 9.41
CA GLU A 222 1.28 17.53 8.44
C GLU A 222 0.61 18.18 7.22
N LEU A 223 1.24 18.06 6.05
CA LEU A 223 0.70 18.60 4.79
C LEU A 223 -0.47 17.75 4.28
N GLU A 224 -1.49 18.39 3.71
CA GLU A 224 -2.69 17.71 3.17
C GLU A 224 -2.35 16.65 2.10
N GLU A 225 -1.38 16.92 1.23
CA GLU A 225 -0.90 15.96 0.22
C GLU A 225 -0.38 14.65 0.85
N GLU A 226 0.16 14.73 2.07
CA GLU A 226 0.72 13.61 2.80
C GLU A 226 -0.38 12.83 3.54
N LYS A 227 -1.41 13.56 4.02
CA LYS A 227 -2.64 12.95 4.57
C LYS A 227 -3.39 12.16 3.51
N GLU A 228 -3.52 12.69 2.30
CA GLU A 228 -4.15 11.99 1.19
C GLU A 228 -3.38 10.73 0.81
N ARG A 229 -2.03 10.80 0.74
CA ARG A 229 -1.20 9.63 0.42
C ARG A 229 -1.39 8.47 1.42
N ARG A 230 -1.43 8.78 2.73
CA ARG A 230 -1.71 7.78 3.78
C ARG A 230 -3.12 7.19 3.74
N LEU A 231 -4.07 7.88 3.10
CA LEU A 231 -5.43 7.38 2.96
C LEU A 231 -5.55 6.27 1.91
N TYR A 232 -4.59 6.19 1.00
CA TYR A 232 -4.60 5.29 -0.16
C TYR A 232 -3.51 4.20 -0.12
N ASP A 233 -2.55 4.28 0.80
CA ASP A 233 -1.52 3.26 1.08
C ASP A 233 -1.97 2.25 2.15
#